data_AF-A0A1V6NNB6-F1
#
_entry.id   AF-A0A1V6NNB6-F1
#
_cell.length_a   1.000
_cell.length_b   1.000
_cell.length_c   1.000
_cell.angle_alpha   90.00
_cell.angle_beta   90.00
_cell.angle_gamma   90.00
#
_symmetry.space_group_name_H-M   'P 1'
#
loop_
_entity.id
_entity.type
_entity.pdbx_description
1 polymer ?
#
loop_
_entity_poly.entity_id
_entity_poly.type
_entity_poly.pdbx_seq_one_letter_code
_entity_poly.pdbx_strand_id
1 'polypeptide(L)'
;MSSEQQRQQQLILNARRRRIQMIIARRQPNTSRNSGTLLGQQMQPQSGTMGSKYDDLPMLEPTDVIFIGENPKSVGLVPAFFGTFESACQHGPLSIIQSIVSSKNLTPAFLHHGLTRALRSGNIEVARYLLASGAPIVRETPSNIFFVTLEQQIALFELFTQHGWTPNTPGYYGSTPLPRTVNSLPLLRWFIDHGANPNLGVQRTTHDRRGGPDTSSCAALEAAAVRGGVEAVRMILDAGAKIQNGVPLHYAAGACPPGANPHAGRVVPSREFDTGRIPVMALLVNRGADVNQREESRHMVPQYAIVHAVMAGAVERVKWLLEHGADPYIRGSWGSAAEYARISGNEEILKVIEELATENIEIRK
;
A
#
# COMPACT_ATOMS: atom_id res chain seq x y z
N MET A 1 12.97 -7.90 44.89
CA MET A 1 13.01 -8.82 43.72
C MET A 1 14.07 -9.87 43.99
N SER A 2 13.76 -11.17 43.88
CA SER A 2 14.72 -12.21 44.28
C SER A 2 15.93 -12.21 43.34
N SER A 3 17.10 -12.56 43.87
CA SER A 3 18.36 -12.70 43.11
C SER A 3 18.24 -13.65 41.91
N GLU A 4 17.25 -14.54 41.96
CA GLU A 4 16.92 -15.49 40.92
C GLU A 4 16.18 -14.85 39.73
N GLN A 5 15.26 -13.90 39.99
CA GLN A 5 14.61 -13.11 38.95
C GLN A 5 15.62 -12.21 38.21
N GLN A 6 16.57 -11.61 38.92
CA GLN A 6 17.64 -10.83 38.28
C GLN A 6 18.56 -11.72 37.44
N ARG A 7 18.90 -12.93 37.91
CA ARG A 7 19.68 -13.90 37.10
C ARG A 7 18.93 -14.35 35.85
N GLN A 8 17.63 -14.63 35.93
CA GLN A 8 16.82 -14.96 34.76
C GLN A 8 16.74 -13.80 33.77
N GLN A 9 16.56 -12.57 34.25
CA GLN A 9 16.50 -11.38 33.40
C GLN A 9 17.85 -11.15 32.69
N GLN A 10 18.97 -11.34 33.41
CA GLN A 10 20.32 -11.25 32.84
C GLN A 10 20.58 -12.35 31.79
N LEU A 11 20.11 -13.57 32.02
CA LEU A 11 20.20 -14.68 31.08
C LEU A 11 19.41 -14.41 29.79
N ILE A 12 18.21 -13.85 29.91
CA ILE A 12 17.38 -13.46 28.76
C ILE A 12 18.03 -12.33 27.96
N LEU A 13 18.57 -11.31 28.64
CA LEU A 13 19.33 -10.21 28.01
C LEU A 13 20.58 -10.70 27.29
N ASN A 14 21.32 -11.65 27.89
CA ASN A 14 22.51 -12.25 27.31
C ASN A 14 22.18 -13.13 26.10
N ALA A 15 21.08 -13.90 26.16
CA ALA A 15 20.57 -14.67 25.03
C ALA A 15 20.14 -13.75 23.87
N ARG A 16 19.51 -12.61 24.18
CA ARG A 16 19.09 -11.60 23.19
C ARG A 16 20.31 -10.92 22.54
N ARG A 17 21.35 -10.58 23.30
CA ARG A 17 22.64 -10.07 22.78
C ARG A 17 23.34 -11.06 21.86
N ARG A 18 23.42 -12.35 22.24
CA ARG A 18 24.01 -13.40 21.40
C ARG A 18 23.24 -13.59 20.09
N ARG A 19 21.91 -13.48 20.13
CA ARG A 19 21.06 -13.58 18.93
C ARG A 19 21.25 -12.39 17.98
N ILE A 20 21.40 -11.18 18.50
CA ILE A 20 21.72 -9.98 17.70
C ILE A 20 23.11 -10.11 17.08
N GLN A 21 24.12 -10.58 17.82
CA GLN A 21 25.46 -10.81 17.28
C GLN A 21 25.47 -11.89 16.18
N MET A 22 24.68 -12.96 16.30
CA MET A 22 24.53 -13.95 15.22
C MET A 22 23.88 -13.39 13.96
N ILE A 23 22.92 -12.47 14.10
CA ILE A 23 22.28 -11.80 12.95
C ILE A 23 23.27 -10.85 12.26
N ILE A 24 24.12 -10.19 13.03
CA ILE A 24 25.20 -9.32 12.50
C ILE A 24 26.27 -10.18 11.79
N ALA A 25 26.64 -11.33 12.34
CA ALA A 25 27.59 -12.25 11.72
C ALA A 25 27.08 -12.84 10.39
N ARG A 26 25.76 -13.03 10.26
CA ARG A 26 25.11 -13.48 9.00
C ARG A 26 25.05 -12.41 7.91
N ARG A 27 25.43 -11.16 8.18
CA ARG A 27 25.43 -10.04 7.22
C ARG A 27 26.79 -9.77 6.56
N GLN A 28 27.84 -10.52 6.88
CA GLN A 28 29.09 -10.45 6.12
C GLN A 28 29.05 -11.41 4.92
N PRO A 29 29.41 -10.96 3.70
CA PRO A 29 29.46 -11.84 2.54
C PRO A 29 30.83 -12.51 2.46
N ASN A 30 30.89 -13.85 2.39
CA ASN A 30 31.95 -14.53 1.64
C ASN A 30 31.64 -16.00 1.32
N THR A 31 31.60 -16.26 0.01
CA THR A 31 32.23 -17.38 -0.74
C THR A 31 32.01 -18.85 -0.33
N SER A 32 31.44 -19.58 -1.29
CA SER A 32 31.76 -20.96 -1.73
C SER A 32 31.09 -22.20 -1.11
N ARG A 33 30.19 -22.77 -1.94
CA ARG A 33 30.03 -24.18 -2.42
C ARG A 33 29.69 -25.37 -1.48
N ASN A 34 28.60 -26.03 -1.91
CA ASN A 34 28.27 -27.49 -1.96
C ASN A 34 28.09 -28.25 -0.62
N SER A 35 27.24 -29.27 -0.45
CA SER A 35 26.30 -30.06 -1.28
C SER A 35 25.57 -31.06 -0.34
N GLY A 36 24.34 -31.49 -0.63
CA GLY A 36 23.73 -32.66 0.02
C GLY A 36 22.21 -32.79 -0.17
N THR A 37 21.76 -33.91 -0.73
CA THR A 37 20.49 -34.13 -1.45
C THR A 37 19.43 -34.93 -0.65
N LEU A 38 18.14 -34.86 -1.11
CA LEU A 38 16.97 -35.81 -1.00
C LEU A 38 15.86 -35.39 0.00
N LEU A 39 14.54 -35.41 -0.28
CA LEU A 39 13.68 -35.96 -1.34
C LEU A 39 12.29 -35.25 -1.30
N GLY A 40 11.63 -35.07 -2.44
CA GLY A 40 10.19 -35.34 -2.55
C GLY A 40 9.14 -34.22 -2.33
N GLN A 41 9.23 -33.08 -3.00
CA GLN A 41 8.03 -32.34 -3.42
C GLN A 41 8.26 -31.83 -4.84
N GLN A 42 7.32 -32.09 -5.75
CA GLN A 42 7.33 -31.54 -7.11
C GLN A 42 7.19 -30.01 -7.04
N MET A 43 8.32 -29.35 -6.84
CA MET A 43 8.47 -27.92 -7.04
C MET A 43 8.43 -27.69 -8.55
N GLN A 44 7.41 -26.96 -9.01
CA GLN A 44 7.42 -26.36 -10.34
C GLN A 44 8.75 -25.61 -10.52
N PRO A 45 9.35 -25.60 -11.73
CA PRO A 45 10.64 -24.99 -11.94
C PRO A 45 10.57 -23.52 -11.54
N GLN A 46 11.24 -23.14 -10.45
CA GLN A 46 11.54 -21.74 -10.17
C GLN A 46 12.53 -21.31 -11.25
N SER A 47 12.01 -20.81 -12.37
CA SER A 47 12.82 -20.07 -13.32
C SER A 47 13.42 -18.89 -12.56
N GLY A 48 14.75 -18.87 -12.43
CA GLY A 48 15.50 -17.77 -11.80
C GLY A 48 15.43 -16.44 -12.56
N THR A 49 14.47 -16.29 -13.47
CA THR A 49 14.10 -15.03 -14.10
C THR A 49 13.33 -14.18 -13.08
N MET A 50 13.87 -13.01 -12.76
CA MET A 50 13.10 -11.95 -12.12
C MET A 50 11.86 -11.68 -12.99
N GLY A 51 10.68 -12.10 -12.55
CA GLY A 51 9.46 -11.87 -13.34
C GLY A 51 9.19 -10.37 -13.51
N SER A 52 8.53 -10.03 -14.61
CA SER A 52 8.24 -8.69 -15.09
C SER A 52 6.91 -8.13 -14.59
N LYS A 53 6.73 -6.82 -14.75
CA LYS A 53 5.45 -6.13 -14.51
C LYS A 53 4.38 -6.36 -15.58
N TYR A 54 4.65 -7.15 -16.62
CA TYR A 54 3.63 -7.56 -17.59
C TYR A 54 3.71 -9.06 -17.87
N ASP A 55 3.98 -9.85 -16.82
CA ASP A 55 4.07 -11.31 -16.91
C ASP A 55 2.80 -11.95 -17.50
N ASP A 56 1.63 -11.31 -17.34
CA ASP A 56 0.33 -11.74 -17.85
C ASP A 56 -0.01 -11.23 -19.26
N LEU A 57 0.94 -10.56 -19.92
CA LEU A 57 0.81 -10.13 -21.31
C LEU A 57 0.97 -11.33 -22.26
N PRO A 58 0.02 -11.57 -23.19
CA PRO A 58 0.14 -12.64 -24.17
C PRO A 58 1.36 -12.41 -25.08
N MET A 59 2.32 -13.33 -25.00
CA MET A 59 3.47 -13.41 -25.90
C MET A 59 3.14 -14.43 -27.00
N LEU A 60 3.01 -13.97 -28.24
CA LEU A 60 2.75 -14.83 -29.40
C LEU A 60 4.02 -15.12 -30.18
N GLU A 61 4.98 -14.20 -30.15
CA GLU A 61 6.26 -14.32 -30.83
C GLU A 61 7.43 -14.16 -29.85
N PRO A 62 8.59 -14.82 -30.05
CA PRO A 62 9.76 -14.66 -29.19
C PRO A 62 10.25 -13.20 -29.08
N THR A 63 10.03 -12.40 -30.12
CA THR A 63 10.36 -10.98 -30.17
C THR A 63 9.48 -10.11 -29.27
N ASP A 64 8.31 -10.60 -28.83
CA ASP A 64 7.39 -9.82 -27.99
C ASP A 64 7.99 -9.41 -26.65
N VAL A 65 8.98 -10.17 -26.16
CA VAL A 65 9.70 -9.88 -24.92
C VAL A 65 10.31 -8.48 -24.89
N ILE A 66 10.65 -7.89 -26.04
CA ILE A 66 11.23 -6.55 -26.13
C ILE A 66 10.21 -5.46 -25.75
N PHE A 67 8.91 -5.71 -25.91
CA PHE A 67 7.83 -4.75 -25.68
C PHE A 67 7.28 -4.77 -24.24
N ILE A 68 7.84 -5.62 -23.38
CA ILE A 68 7.50 -5.68 -21.95
C ILE A 68 8.14 -4.51 -21.16
N GLY A 69 9.29 -4.04 -21.63
CA GLY A 69 10.10 -3.03 -20.93
C GLY A 69 9.74 -1.58 -21.26
N GLU A 70 10.32 -0.65 -20.51
CA GLU A 70 10.14 0.78 -20.81
C GLU A 70 10.96 1.27 -22.01
N ASN A 71 11.93 0.50 -22.49
CA ASN A 71 12.75 0.88 -23.63
C ASN A 71 13.06 -0.32 -24.53
N PRO A 72 12.16 -0.65 -25.48
CA PRO A 72 12.36 -1.79 -26.38
C PRO A 72 13.66 -1.73 -27.19
N LYS A 73 14.11 -0.51 -27.57
CA LYS A 73 15.35 -0.29 -28.33
C LYS A 73 16.62 -0.71 -27.59
N SER A 74 16.60 -0.71 -26.25
CA SER A 74 17.76 -1.16 -25.45
C SER A 74 17.80 -2.67 -25.22
N VAL A 75 16.72 -3.38 -25.54
CA VAL A 75 16.58 -4.83 -25.30
C VAL A 75 16.82 -5.63 -26.58
N GLY A 76 16.37 -5.12 -27.73
CA GLY A 76 16.53 -5.82 -29.01
C GLY A 76 16.22 -4.96 -30.23
N LEU A 77 16.18 -5.61 -31.38
CA LEU A 77 15.87 -4.96 -32.66
C LEU A 77 14.37 -4.68 -32.75
N VAL A 78 14.03 -3.41 -32.86
CA VAL A 78 12.66 -2.96 -33.09
C VAL A 78 12.42 -2.69 -34.59
N PRO A 79 11.18 -2.81 -35.09
CA PRO A 79 10.86 -2.46 -36.47
C PRO A 79 11.23 -1.01 -36.81
N ALA A 80 11.58 -0.74 -38.07
CA ALA A 80 11.99 0.61 -38.49
C ALA A 80 10.93 1.69 -38.21
N PHE A 81 9.65 1.34 -38.30
CA PHE A 81 8.53 2.24 -38.01
C PHE A 81 8.26 2.45 -36.51
N PHE A 82 8.93 1.72 -35.62
CA PHE A 82 8.67 1.74 -34.18
C PHE A 82 8.82 3.14 -33.57
N GLY A 83 9.85 3.90 -33.96
CA GLY A 83 10.04 5.26 -33.44
C GLY A 83 8.88 6.20 -33.80
N THR A 84 8.39 6.12 -35.04
CA THR A 84 7.23 6.88 -35.51
C THR A 84 5.96 6.43 -34.80
N PHE A 85 5.75 5.12 -34.64
CA PHE A 85 4.62 4.55 -33.90
C PHE A 85 4.60 5.01 -32.43
N GLU A 86 5.73 4.89 -31.73
CA GLU A 86 5.85 5.24 -30.31
C GLU A 86 5.59 6.73 -30.07
N SER A 87 6.20 7.60 -30.88
CA SER A 87 5.97 9.04 -30.82
C SER A 87 4.50 9.39 -31.10
N ALA A 88 3.89 8.72 -32.10
CA ALA A 88 2.49 8.91 -32.42
C ALA A 88 1.56 8.45 -31.29
N CYS A 89 1.90 7.38 -30.57
CA CYS A 89 1.14 6.95 -29.40
C CYS A 89 1.10 8.00 -28.29
N GLN A 90 2.19 8.77 -28.12
CA GLN A 90 2.26 9.79 -27.09
C GLN A 90 1.57 11.09 -27.50
N HIS A 91 1.87 11.60 -28.70
CA HIS A 91 1.54 12.98 -29.06
C HIS A 91 1.13 13.15 -30.53
N GLY A 92 1.12 12.08 -31.33
CA GLY A 92 0.85 12.19 -32.75
C GLY A 92 -0.62 12.00 -33.12
N PRO A 93 -0.97 12.34 -34.37
CA PRO A 93 -2.32 12.15 -34.87
C PRO A 93 -2.67 10.66 -34.98
N LEU A 94 -3.93 10.34 -34.70
CA LEU A 94 -4.49 8.99 -34.78
C LEU A 94 -4.26 8.33 -36.15
N SER A 95 -4.23 9.12 -37.24
CA SER A 95 -4.03 8.63 -38.62
C SER A 95 -2.74 7.84 -38.83
N ILE A 96 -1.66 8.18 -38.11
CA ILE A 96 -0.39 7.45 -38.18
C ILE A 96 -0.56 6.05 -37.57
N ILE A 97 -1.22 5.96 -36.41
CA ILE A 97 -1.48 4.69 -35.74
C ILE A 97 -2.42 3.83 -36.58
N GLN A 98 -3.48 4.42 -37.15
CA GLN A 98 -4.39 3.73 -38.06
C GLN A 98 -3.66 3.12 -39.25
N SER A 99 -2.84 3.91 -39.95
CA SER A 99 -2.06 3.43 -41.09
C SER A 99 -1.13 2.27 -40.74
N ILE A 100 -0.44 2.34 -39.58
CA ILE A 100 0.48 1.29 -39.14
C ILE A 100 -0.27 0.02 -38.73
N VAL A 101 -1.31 0.15 -37.91
CA VAL A 101 -2.07 -0.98 -37.36
C VAL A 101 -2.89 -1.67 -38.45
N SER A 102 -3.50 -0.94 -39.38
CA SER A 102 -4.30 -1.55 -40.47
C SER A 102 -3.44 -2.23 -41.54
N SER A 103 -2.18 -1.82 -41.70
CA SER A 103 -1.28 -2.39 -42.73
C SER A 103 -0.47 -3.60 -42.24
N LYS A 104 -0.57 -3.97 -40.95
CA LYS A 104 0.33 -4.96 -40.32
C LYS A 104 -0.42 -5.85 -39.35
N ASN A 105 -0.01 -7.10 -39.25
CA ASN A 105 -0.45 -7.99 -38.19
C ASN A 105 0.43 -7.76 -36.95
N LEU A 106 0.02 -6.87 -36.06
CA LEU A 106 0.78 -6.52 -34.85
C LEU A 106 0.35 -7.42 -33.68
N THR A 107 1.32 -7.88 -32.88
CA THR A 107 1.05 -8.73 -31.73
C THR A 107 0.35 -7.96 -30.60
N PRO A 108 -0.40 -8.64 -29.71
CA PRO A 108 -0.98 -8.02 -28.51
C PRO A 108 0.07 -7.30 -27.65
N ALA A 109 1.28 -7.84 -27.55
CA ALA A 109 2.37 -7.22 -26.79
C ALA A 109 2.85 -5.90 -27.43
N PHE A 110 2.97 -5.85 -28.76
CA PHE A 110 3.30 -4.62 -29.48
C PHE A 110 2.23 -3.53 -29.28
N LEU A 111 0.96 -3.90 -29.43
CA LEU A 111 -0.17 -2.98 -29.26
C LEU A 111 -0.27 -2.49 -27.80
N HIS A 112 -0.05 -3.38 -26.83
CA HIS A 112 0.00 -3.03 -25.40
C HIS A 112 1.11 -2.02 -25.09
N HIS A 113 2.30 -2.15 -25.67
CA HIS A 113 3.35 -1.14 -25.51
C HIS A 113 2.87 0.24 -25.96
N GLY A 114 2.28 0.33 -27.16
CA GLY A 114 1.68 1.57 -27.65
C GLY A 114 0.59 2.11 -26.72
N LEU A 115 -0.27 1.22 -26.21
CA LEU A 115 -1.33 1.58 -25.27
C LEU A 115 -0.73 2.21 -24.00
N THR A 116 0.31 1.61 -23.41
CA THR A 116 0.94 2.18 -22.20
C THR A 116 1.50 3.59 -22.43
N ARG A 117 2.00 3.89 -23.64
CA ARG A 117 2.46 5.24 -24.02
C ARG A 117 1.31 6.21 -24.16
N ALA A 118 0.22 5.81 -24.80
CA ALA A 118 -0.98 6.62 -24.95
C ALA A 118 -1.61 6.94 -23.59
N LEU A 119 -1.66 5.97 -22.67
CA LEU A 119 -2.20 6.16 -21.33
C LEU A 119 -1.37 7.16 -20.50
N ARG A 120 -0.03 7.02 -20.49
CA ARG A 120 0.86 7.90 -19.72
C ARG A 120 0.92 9.34 -20.24
N SER A 121 0.53 9.54 -21.50
CA SER A 121 0.45 10.86 -22.15
C SER A 121 -0.96 11.46 -22.16
N GLY A 122 -1.97 10.65 -21.81
CA GLY A 122 -3.37 11.08 -21.81
C GLY A 122 -3.98 11.18 -23.21
N ASN A 123 -3.42 10.46 -24.19
CA ASN A 123 -3.93 10.40 -25.56
C ASN A 123 -5.11 9.41 -25.67
N ILE A 124 -6.30 9.88 -25.29
CA ILE A 124 -7.52 9.08 -25.19
C ILE A 124 -7.94 8.50 -26.55
N GLU A 125 -7.79 9.25 -27.64
CA GLU A 125 -8.17 8.81 -28.99
C GLU A 125 -7.32 7.62 -29.45
N VAL A 126 -5.99 7.71 -29.27
CA VAL A 126 -5.10 6.61 -29.60
C VAL A 126 -5.32 5.42 -28.67
N ALA A 127 -5.50 5.64 -27.37
CA ALA A 127 -5.81 4.56 -26.43
C ALA A 127 -7.07 3.80 -26.83
N ARG A 128 -8.14 4.52 -27.23
CA ARG A 128 -9.40 3.93 -27.71
C ARG A 128 -9.18 3.07 -28.94
N TYR A 129 -8.43 3.59 -29.92
CA TYR A 129 -8.16 2.85 -31.15
C TYR A 129 -7.32 1.59 -30.90
N LEU A 130 -6.30 1.67 -30.05
CA LEU A 130 -5.45 0.52 -29.71
C LEU A 130 -6.23 -0.57 -28.98
N LEU A 131 -7.11 -0.20 -28.03
CA LEU A 131 -8.01 -1.15 -27.36
C LEU A 131 -8.98 -1.81 -28.36
N ALA A 132 -9.58 -1.03 -29.25
CA ALA A 132 -10.44 -1.55 -30.33
C ALA A 132 -9.69 -2.46 -31.30
N SER A 133 -8.38 -2.26 -31.46
CA SER A 133 -7.50 -3.07 -32.30
C SER A 133 -6.94 -4.31 -31.58
N GLY A 134 -7.35 -4.58 -30.34
CA GLY A 134 -6.97 -5.78 -29.59
C GLY A 134 -5.80 -5.61 -28.61
N ALA A 135 -5.40 -4.38 -28.26
CA ALA A 135 -4.47 -4.17 -27.16
C ALA A 135 -5.09 -4.68 -25.83
N PRO A 136 -4.46 -5.63 -25.11
CA PRO A 136 -5.03 -6.20 -23.90
C PRO A 136 -4.92 -5.25 -22.70
N ILE A 137 -5.93 -5.26 -21.82
CA ILE A 137 -5.86 -4.63 -20.50
C ILE A 137 -5.35 -5.67 -19.49
N VAL A 138 -4.03 -5.80 -19.39
CA VAL A 138 -3.35 -6.65 -18.39
C VAL A 138 -3.29 -5.96 -17.03
N ARG A 139 -2.92 -6.70 -15.99
CA ARG A 139 -3.03 -6.30 -14.58
C ARG A 139 -2.39 -4.94 -14.23
N GLU A 140 -1.24 -4.61 -14.82
CA GLU A 140 -0.56 -3.33 -14.59
C GLU A 140 -0.94 -2.22 -15.58
N THR A 141 -1.77 -2.52 -16.58
CA THR A 141 -2.20 -1.50 -17.55
C THR A 141 -2.84 -0.28 -16.86
N PRO A 142 -3.77 -0.44 -15.89
CA PRO A 142 -4.41 0.68 -15.19
C PRO A 142 -3.44 1.61 -14.45
N SER A 143 -2.30 1.09 -13.98
CA SER A 143 -1.27 1.88 -13.28
C SER A 143 -0.72 3.03 -14.14
N ASN A 144 -0.78 2.91 -15.47
CA ASN A 144 -0.32 3.90 -16.42
C ASN A 144 -1.22 5.15 -16.52
N ILE A 145 -2.45 5.08 -16.00
CA ILE A 145 -3.42 6.19 -16.02
C ILE A 145 -3.10 7.23 -14.92
N PHE A 146 -2.49 6.82 -13.80
CA PHE A 146 -2.27 7.73 -12.65
C PHE A 146 -1.21 8.83 -12.87
N PHE A 147 -0.63 8.94 -14.07
CA PHE A 147 0.37 9.96 -14.41
C PHE A 147 -0.23 11.19 -15.12
N VAL A 148 -1.52 11.16 -15.48
CA VAL A 148 -2.18 12.23 -16.25
C VAL A 148 -3.14 13.05 -15.39
N THR A 149 -3.77 14.09 -15.96
CA THR A 149 -4.71 14.95 -15.23
C THR A 149 -5.95 14.19 -14.76
N LEU A 150 -6.64 14.69 -13.74
CA LEU A 150 -7.84 14.04 -13.19
C LEU A 150 -8.93 13.80 -14.25
N GLU A 151 -9.17 14.76 -15.13
CA GLU A 151 -10.13 14.65 -16.23
C GLU A 151 -9.75 13.50 -17.18
N GLN A 152 -8.47 13.43 -17.57
CA GLN A 152 -7.97 12.34 -18.40
C GLN A 152 -8.00 11.00 -17.66
N GLN A 153 -7.76 10.97 -16.35
CA GLN A 153 -7.87 9.74 -15.55
C GLN A 153 -9.28 9.17 -15.62
N ILE A 154 -10.30 10.01 -15.38
CA ILE A 154 -11.71 9.60 -15.44
C ILE A 154 -12.04 9.10 -16.85
N ALA A 155 -11.73 9.86 -17.90
CA ALA A 155 -12.03 9.48 -19.28
C ALA A 155 -11.33 8.18 -19.71
N LEU A 156 -10.10 7.93 -19.25
CA LEU A 156 -9.37 6.70 -19.54
C LEU A 156 -9.93 5.50 -18.76
N PHE A 157 -10.37 5.68 -17.51
CA PHE A 157 -11.04 4.61 -16.77
C PHE A 157 -12.42 4.28 -17.34
N GLU A 158 -13.19 5.28 -17.79
CA GLU A 158 -14.43 5.07 -18.53
C GLU A 158 -14.17 4.26 -19.81
N LEU A 159 -13.14 4.63 -20.57
CA LEU A 159 -12.71 3.86 -21.73
C LEU A 159 -12.37 2.41 -21.34
N PHE A 160 -11.65 2.18 -20.25
CA PHE A 160 -11.34 0.83 -19.79
C PHE A 160 -12.60 0.01 -19.47
N THR A 161 -13.61 0.63 -18.84
CA THR A 161 -14.89 -0.06 -18.56
C THR A 161 -15.64 -0.47 -19.82
N GLN A 162 -15.54 0.32 -20.90
CA GLN A 162 -16.11 -0.03 -22.22
C GLN A 162 -15.44 -1.29 -22.81
N HIS A 163 -14.23 -1.62 -22.37
CA HIS A 163 -13.47 -2.80 -22.77
C HIS A 163 -13.42 -3.89 -21.68
N GLY A 164 -14.41 -3.93 -20.78
CA GLY A 164 -14.62 -5.03 -19.82
C GLY A 164 -13.73 -5.00 -18.57
N TRP A 165 -12.91 -3.96 -18.39
CA TRP A 165 -12.21 -3.75 -17.12
C TRP A 165 -13.18 -3.22 -16.06
N THR A 166 -12.97 -3.60 -14.80
CA THR A 166 -13.79 -3.10 -13.68
C THR A 166 -12.89 -2.52 -12.60
N PRO A 167 -13.40 -1.62 -11.73
CA PRO A 167 -12.66 -1.14 -10.56
C PRO A 167 -12.16 -2.25 -9.61
N ASN A 168 -12.73 -3.45 -9.71
CA ASN A 168 -12.36 -4.63 -8.91
C ASN A 168 -11.40 -5.58 -9.63
N THR A 169 -11.04 -5.31 -10.89
CA THR A 169 -10.08 -6.11 -11.63
C THR A 169 -8.72 -6.06 -10.93
N PRO A 170 -8.16 -7.20 -10.51
CA PRO A 170 -6.98 -7.20 -9.67
C PRO A 170 -5.71 -6.91 -10.47
N GLY A 171 -4.90 -5.98 -9.99
CA GLY A 171 -3.52 -5.73 -10.39
C GLY A 171 -2.56 -6.79 -9.84
N TYR A 172 -1.25 -6.52 -9.80
CA TYR A 172 -0.32 -7.46 -9.18
C TYR A 172 -0.61 -7.69 -7.70
N TYR A 173 -0.35 -8.92 -7.27
CA TYR A 173 -0.59 -9.36 -5.90
C TYR A 173 -2.02 -9.08 -5.42
N GLY A 174 -3.01 -9.15 -6.32
CA GLY A 174 -4.40 -8.86 -5.97
C GLY A 174 -4.70 -7.39 -5.66
N SER A 175 -3.78 -6.45 -5.89
CA SER A 175 -4.04 -5.03 -5.62
C SER A 175 -5.24 -4.52 -6.42
N THR A 176 -6.04 -3.63 -5.83
CA THR A 176 -7.09 -2.89 -6.55
C THR A 176 -6.74 -1.40 -6.56
N PRO A 177 -7.27 -0.59 -7.49
CA PRO A 177 -6.88 0.82 -7.58
C PRO A 177 -7.49 1.71 -6.50
N LEU A 178 -8.60 1.30 -5.88
CA LEU A 178 -9.38 2.14 -4.94
C LEU A 178 -8.52 2.76 -3.82
N PRO A 179 -7.62 2.04 -3.11
CA PRO A 179 -6.76 2.65 -2.09
C PRO A 179 -5.85 3.78 -2.61
N ARG A 180 -5.52 3.80 -3.91
CA ARG A 180 -4.70 4.86 -4.53
C ARG A 180 -5.51 6.12 -4.85
N THR A 181 -6.82 5.99 -5.01
CA THR A 181 -7.72 7.09 -5.39
C THR A 181 -8.06 8.04 -4.25
N VAL A 182 -7.79 7.66 -2.99
CA VAL A 182 -8.15 8.43 -1.78
C VAL A 182 -7.56 9.85 -1.72
N ASN A 183 -6.61 10.16 -2.59
CA ASN A 183 -6.02 11.50 -2.73
C ASN A 183 -6.87 12.47 -3.56
N SER A 184 -7.89 11.98 -4.25
CA SER A 184 -8.76 12.76 -5.11
C SER A 184 -10.20 12.33 -4.85
N LEU A 185 -10.96 13.17 -4.14
CA LEU A 185 -12.37 12.88 -3.85
C LEU A 185 -13.20 12.63 -5.12
N PRO A 186 -13.02 13.38 -6.23
CA PRO A 186 -13.75 13.09 -7.46
C PRO A 186 -13.40 11.72 -8.05
N LEU A 187 -12.11 11.34 -8.05
CA LEU A 187 -11.70 10.03 -8.57
C LEU A 187 -12.20 8.89 -7.65
N LEU A 188 -12.07 9.07 -6.33
CA LEU A 188 -12.61 8.14 -5.35
C LEU A 188 -14.12 7.95 -5.54
N ARG A 189 -14.86 9.05 -5.75
CA ARG A 189 -16.31 9.01 -6.00
C ARG A 189 -16.61 8.23 -7.26
N TRP A 190 -15.93 8.54 -8.36
CA TRP A 190 -16.10 7.79 -9.60
C TRP A 190 -15.89 6.28 -9.39
N PHE A 191 -14.83 5.87 -8.69
CA PHE A 191 -14.58 4.45 -8.43
C PHE A 191 -15.70 3.81 -7.59
N ILE A 192 -16.18 4.48 -6.54
CA ILE A 192 -17.29 3.98 -5.71
C ILE A 192 -18.59 3.87 -6.53
N ASP A 193 -18.92 4.90 -7.31
CA ASP A 193 -20.12 4.93 -8.15
C ASP A 193 -20.09 3.84 -9.23
N HIS A 194 -18.89 3.38 -9.62
CA HIS A 194 -18.67 2.27 -10.56
C HIS A 194 -18.45 0.91 -9.87
N GLY A 195 -18.86 0.78 -8.60
CA GLY A 195 -18.92 -0.50 -7.89
C GLY A 195 -17.59 -1.01 -7.35
N ALA A 196 -16.61 -0.13 -7.11
CA ALA A 196 -15.38 -0.52 -6.40
C ALA A 196 -15.70 -1.04 -5.00
N ASN A 197 -15.27 -2.26 -4.70
CA ASN A 197 -15.46 -2.87 -3.39
C ASN A 197 -14.36 -2.38 -2.42
N PRO A 198 -14.72 -1.65 -1.35
CA PRO A 198 -13.74 -1.06 -0.44
C PRO A 198 -13.02 -2.06 0.46
N ASN A 199 -13.45 -3.33 0.45
CA ASN A 199 -12.86 -4.41 1.23
C ASN A 199 -11.81 -5.21 0.43
N LEU A 200 -11.50 -4.81 -0.82
CA LEU A 200 -10.46 -5.43 -1.62
C LEU A 200 -9.10 -4.80 -1.36
N GLY A 201 -8.07 -5.64 -1.26
CA GLY A 201 -6.69 -5.19 -1.16
C GLY A 201 -5.70 -6.25 -1.59
N VAL A 202 -4.42 -5.94 -1.37
CA VAL A 202 -3.30 -6.83 -1.73
C VAL A 202 -3.48 -8.18 -1.02
N GLN A 203 -3.24 -9.26 -1.76
CA GLN A 203 -3.30 -10.61 -1.24
C GLN A 203 -2.34 -10.81 -0.06
N ARG A 204 -2.73 -11.65 0.90
CA ARG A 204 -1.98 -11.86 2.15
C ARG A 204 -0.62 -12.54 1.96
N THR A 205 -0.48 -13.32 0.89
CA THR A 205 0.68 -14.18 0.64
C THR A 205 1.34 -13.84 -0.68
N THR A 206 2.65 -13.63 -0.72
CA THR A 206 3.34 -13.14 -1.94
C THR A 206 3.82 -14.24 -2.89
N HIS A 207 3.31 -15.48 -2.76
CA HIS A 207 3.81 -16.62 -3.54
C HIS A 207 3.32 -16.62 -4.98
N ASP A 208 2.13 -16.08 -5.25
CA ASP A 208 1.56 -15.95 -6.59
C ASP A 208 1.42 -14.47 -6.96
N ARG A 209 2.15 -14.01 -7.97
CA ARG A 209 2.05 -12.62 -8.43
C ARG A 209 0.68 -12.31 -9.06
N ARG A 210 0.00 -13.32 -9.59
CA ARG A 210 -1.28 -13.20 -10.28
C ARG A 210 -2.47 -13.61 -9.40
N GLY A 211 -2.26 -13.73 -8.09
CA GLY A 211 -3.31 -14.08 -7.14
C GLY A 211 -4.43 -13.03 -7.08
N GLY A 212 -5.60 -13.45 -6.61
CA GLY A 212 -6.75 -12.57 -6.42
C GLY A 212 -6.59 -11.61 -5.22
N PRO A 213 -7.45 -10.58 -5.10
CA PRO A 213 -7.42 -9.66 -3.97
C PRO A 213 -7.76 -10.36 -2.65
N ASP A 214 -7.21 -9.87 -1.54
CA ASP A 214 -7.79 -10.14 -0.22
C ASP A 214 -9.16 -9.46 -0.16
N THR A 215 -10.21 -10.23 0.13
CA THR A 215 -11.60 -9.77 0.18
C THR A 215 -12.02 -9.21 1.54
N SER A 216 -11.14 -9.33 2.54
CA SER A 216 -11.32 -8.81 3.89
C SER A 216 -10.21 -7.82 4.21
N SER A 217 -9.84 -6.99 3.24
CA SER A 217 -8.86 -5.93 3.41
C SER A 217 -9.49 -4.66 4.00
N CYS A 218 -8.69 -3.86 4.68
CA CYS A 218 -9.02 -2.52 5.14
C CYS A 218 -8.20 -1.43 4.42
N ALA A 219 -7.47 -1.80 3.35
CA ALA A 219 -6.44 -0.96 2.75
C ALA A 219 -6.92 0.43 2.29
N ALA A 220 -8.12 0.52 1.70
CA ALA A 220 -8.68 1.80 1.27
C ALA A 220 -9.00 2.71 2.47
N LEU A 221 -9.61 2.15 3.51
CA LEU A 221 -9.99 2.87 4.71
C LEU A 221 -8.76 3.32 5.52
N GLU A 222 -7.77 2.44 5.67
CA GLU A 222 -6.49 2.75 6.35
C GLU A 222 -5.69 3.82 5.58
N ALA A 223 -5.67 3.75 4.24
CA ALA A 223 -5.02 4.75 3.40
C ALA A 223 -5.71 6.13 3.49
N ALA A 224 -7.03 6.18 3.61
CA ALA A 224 -7.77 7.43 3.85
C ALA A 224 -7.54 7.94 5.28
N ALA A 225 -7.48 7.04 6.26
CA ALA A 225 -7.31 7.36 7.67
C ALA A 225 -5.97 8.05 7.96
N VAL A 226 -4.86 7.49 7.45
CA VAL A 226 -3.51 8.06 7.65
C VAL A 226 -3.37 9.47 7.02
N ARG A 227 -4.13 9.75 5.96
CA ARG A 227 -4.12 11.04 5.25
C ARG A 227 -5.01 12.10 5.89
N GLY A 228 -5.88 11.72 6.82
CA GLY A 228 -6.81 12.62 7.51
C GLY A 228 -7.95 13.13 6.63
N GLY A 229 -8.24 12.48 5.50
CA GLY A 229 -9.33 12.87 4.61
C GLY A 229 -10.68 12.41 5.16
N VAL A 230 -11.33 13.22 6.01
CA VAL A 230 -12.62 12.88 6.64
C VAL A 230 -13.67 12.47 5.61
N GLU A 231 -13.77 13.21 4.52
CA GLU A 231 -14.75 12.92 3.47
C GLU A 231 -14.42 11.63 2.71
N ALA A 232 -13.13 11.35 2.45
CA ALA A 232 -12.72 10.07 1.86
C ALA A 232 -13.07 8.89 2.77
N VAL A 233 -12.81 9.03 4.09
CA VAL A 233 -13.18 8.02 5.10
C VAL A 233 -14.69 7.80 5.11
N ARG A 234 -15.48 8.89 5.09
CA ARG A 234 -16.94 8.82 5.03
C ARG A 234 -17.42 8.07 3.79
N MET A 235 -16.96 8.47 2.61
CA MET A 235 -17.34 7.84 1.34
C MET A 235 -17.00 6.34 1.32
N ILE A 236 -15.82 5.95 1.81
CA ILE A 236 -15.39 4.55 1.85
C ILE A 236 -16.24 3.72 2.82
N LEU A 237 -16.57 4.26 4.00
CA LEU A 237 -17.43 3.60 4.97
C LEU A 237 -18.87 3.49 4.46
N ASP A 238 -19.40 4.55 3.86
CA ASP A 238 -20.75 4.57 3.30
C ASP A 238 -20.86 3.62 2.09
N ALA A 239 -19.76 3.35 1.38
CA ALA A 239 -19.64 2.31 0.36
C ALA A 239 -19.51 0.87 0.92
N GLY A 240 -19.63 0.68 2.23
CA GLY A 240 -19.65 -0.64 2.86
C GLY A 240 -18.29 -1.19 3.28
N ALA A 241 -17.29 -0.33 3.53
CA ALA A 241 -16.03 -0.77 4.14
C ALA A 241 -16.26 -1.30 5.56
N LYS A 242 -15.71 -2.48 5.85
CA LYS A 242 -15.79 -3.09 7.19
C LYS A 242 -14.61 -2.64 8.03
N ILE A 243 -14.88 -1.80 9.03
CA ILE A 243 -13.85 -1.31 9.97
C ILE A 243 -13.09 -2.47 10.63
N GLN A 244 -13.77 -3.58 10.91
CA GLN A 244 -13.22 -4.74 11.61
C GLN A 244 -12.23 -5.56 10.76
N ASN A 245 -12.09 -5.26 9.46
CA ASN A 245 -11.10 -5.90 8.60
C ASN A 245 -9.66 -5.47 8.94
N GLY A 246 -9.47 -4.36 9.66
CA GLY A 246 -8.15 -3.82 9.96
C GLY A 246 -8.17 -2.92 11.19
N VAL A 247 -7.24 -1.96 11.22
CA VAL A 247 -7.02 -1.06 12.36
C VAL A 247 -6.92 0.40 11.92
N PRO A 248 -7.92 0.96 11.21
CA PRO A 248 -7.83 2.30 10.64
C PRO A 248 -7.62 3.40 11.69
N LEU A 249 -8.06 3.19 12.94
CA LEU A 249 -7.81 4.11 14.04
C LEU A 249 -6.31 4.20 14.37
N HIS A 250 -5.57 3.09 14.31
CA HIS A 250 -4.13 3.06 14.53
C HIS A 250 -3.40 3.89 13.48
N TYR A 251 -3.79 3.76 12.21
CA TYR A 251 -3.22 4.54 11.11
C TYR A 251 -3.53 6.04 11.21
N ALA A 252 -4.75 6.42 11.62
CA ALA A 252 -5.08 7.82 11.88
C ALA A 252 -4.30 8.38 13.08
N ALA A 253 -4.18 7.60 14.16
CA ALA A 253 -3.48 7.96 15.39
C ALA A 253 -1.95 8.08 15.19
N GLY A 254 -1.36 7.20 14.38
CA GLY A 254 0.07 7.14 14.09
C GLY A 254 0.54 7.96 12.89
N ALA A 255 -0.36 8.66 12.20
CA ALA A 255 0.02 9.46 11.04
C ALA A 255 1.11 10.48 11.42
N CYS A 256 2.19 10.51 10.65
CA CYS A 256 3.32 11.41 10.84
C CYS A 256 3.37 12.47 9.72
N PRO A 257 3.93 13.66 9.97
CA PRO A 257 4.16 14.65 8.92
C PRO A 257 5.02 14.09 7.77
N PRO A 258 4.87 14.60 6.53
CA PRO A 258 5.69 14.16 5.41
C PRO A 258 7.20 14.24 5.72
N GLY A 259 7.92 13.16 5.41
CA GLY A 259 9.37 13.05 5.66
C GLY A 259 9.75 12.66 7.10
N ALA A 260 8.82 12.67 8.05
CA ALA A 260 9.08 12.18 9.40
C ALA A 260 9.11 10.64 9.45
N ASN A 261 10.01 10.08 10.25
CA ASN A 261 10.08 8.65 10.51
C ASN A 261 10.21 8.40 12.03
N PRO A 262 9.16 7.89 12.70
CA PRO A 262 9.16 7.65 14.14
C PRO A 262 10.17 6.58 14.59
N HIS A 263 10.72 5.80 13.67
CA HIS A 263 11.78 4.83 13.97
C HIS A 263 13.20 5.39 13.77
N ALA A 264 13.35 6.52 13.08
CA ALA A 264 14.64 7.16 12.85
C ALA A 264 14.97 8.23 13.92
N GLY A 265 13.95 8.85 14.50
CA GLY A 265 14.11 9.89 15.51
C GLY A 265 12.78 10.37 16.07
N ARG A 266 12.85 11.27 17.06
CA ARG A 266 11.67 11.89 17.67
C ARG A 266 10.90 12.69 16.61
N VAL A 267 9.60 12.42 16.49
CA VAL A 267 8.68 13.19 15.67
C VAL A 267 8.07 14.30 16.51
N VAL A 268 8.03 15.51 15.96
CA VAL A 268 7.38 16.68 16.57
C VAL A 268 6.45 17.28 15.51
N PRO A 269 5.19 16.83 15.44
CA PRO A 269 4.23 17.39 14.49
C PRO A 269 3.83 18.80 14.91
N SER A 270 3.40 19.63 13.95
CA SER A 270 2.73 20.89 14.31
C SER A 270 1.38 20.59 14.97
N ARG A 271 0.87 21.52 15.77
CA ARG A 271 -0.43 21.37 16.43
C ARG A 271 -1.56 21.23 15.41
N GLU A 272 -1.48 21.94 14.28
CA GLU A 272 -2.45 21.85 13.19
C GLU A 272 -2.44 20.46 12.54
N PHE A 273 -1.26 19.88 12.31
CA PHE A 273 -1.16 18.53 11.76
C PHE A 273 -1.72 17.48 12.73
N ASP A 274 -1.39 17.61 14.02
CA ASP A 274 -1.84 16.70 15.06
C ASP A 274 -3.37 16.70 15.20
N THR A 275 -3.94 17.88 15.44
CA THR A 275 -5.39 18.07 15.59
C THR A 275 -6.17 17.74 14.31
N GLY A 276 -5.57 17.93 13.12
CA GLY A 276 -6.17 17.63 11.82
C GLY A 276 -6.53 16.15 11.61
N ARG A 277 -6.06 15.24 12.47
CA ARG A 277 -6.41 13.80 12.43
C ARG A 277 -7.56 13.41 13.35
N ILE A 278 -7.87 14.23 14.36
CA ILE A 278 -8.94 13.97 15.33
C ILE A 278 -10.31 13.78 14.66
N PRO A 279 -10.73 14.61 13.68
CA PRO A 279 -12.02 14.40 13.01
C PRO A 279 -12.16 13.03 12.32
N VAL A 280 -11.05 12.48 11.79
CA VAL A 280 -11.04 11.12 11.24
C VAL A 280 -11.15 10.08 12.36
N MET A 281 -10.39 10.24 13.44
CA MET A 281 -10.44 9.33 14.59
C MET A 281 -11.85 9.28 15.19
N ALA A 282 -12.48 10.43 15.39
CA ALA A 282 -13.85 10.55 15.86
C ALA A 282 -14.85 9.87 14.91
N LEU A 283 -14.72 10.08 13.60
CA LEU A 283 -15.57 9.40 12.62
C LEU A 283 -15.41 7.88 12.68
N LEU A 284 -14.18 7.37 12.78
CA LEU A 284 -13.91 5.92 12.87
C LEU A 284 -14.52 5.31 14.14
N VAL A 285 -14.34 5.94 15.30
CA VAL A 285 -14.92 5.49 16.57
C VAL A 285 -16.45 5.53 16.52
N ASN A 286 -17.05 6.61 16.01
CA ASN A 286 -18.50 6.72 15.82
C ASN A 286 -19.07 5.65 14.88
N ARG A 287 -18.22 5.08 14.01
CA ARG A 287 -18.58 4.02 13.06
C ARG A 287 -18.21 2.63 13.59
N GLY A 288 -17.78 2.52 14.85
CA GLY A 288 -17.56 1.25 15.55
C GLY A 288 -16.11 0.79 15.61
N ALA A 289 -15.12 1.65 15.38
CA ALA A 289 -13.73 1.33 15.69
C ALA A 289 -13.53 1.25 17.21
N ASP A 290 -12.95 0.15 17.70
CA ASP A 290 -12.61 -0.01 19.11
C ASP A 290 -11.30 0.72 19.44
N VAL A 291 -11.39 1.66 20.39
CA VAL A 291 -10.27 2.50 20.84
C VAL A 291 -9.12 1.67 21.40
N ASN A 292 -9.42 0.50 21.99
CA ASN A 292 -8.44 -0.42 22.55
C ASN A 292 -8.21 -1.66 21.68
N GLN A 293 -8.60 -1.63 20.40
CA GLN A 293 -8.41 -2.75 19.48
C GLN A 293 -6.93 -3.13 19.42
N ARG A 294 -6.65 -4.42 19.66
CA ARG A 294 -5.31 -4.98 19.53
C ARG A 294 -5.03 -5.36 18.09
N GLU A 295 -3.95 -4.82 17.52
CA GLU A 295 -3.44 -5.25 16.22
C GLU A 295 -2.71 -6.59 16.36
N GLU A 296 -3.17 -7.58 15.60
CA GLU A 296 -2.50 -8.87 15.47
C GLU A 296 -1.61 -8.88 14.24
N SER A 297 -0.30 -8.90 14.45
CA SER A 297 0.68 -9.01 13.38
C SER A 297 1.75 -10.02 13.74
N ARG A 298 2.21 -10.76 12.73
CA ARG A 298 3.40 -11.61 12.84
C ARG A 298 4.68 -10.81 13.01
N HIS A 299 4.63 -9.51 12.69
CA HIS A 299 5.72 -8.57 12.82
C HIS A 299 5.57 -7.77 14.11
N MET A 300 6.68 -7.26 14.62
CA MET A 300 6.68 -6.43 15.82
C MET A 300 6.15 -5.03 15.46
N VAL A 301 4.84 -4.80 15.66
CA VAL A 301 4.15 -3.52 15.42
C VAL A 301 3.51 -2.98 16.71
N PRO A 302 3.33 -1.65 16.85
CA PRO A 302 2.62 -1.09 17.98
C PRO A 302 1.17 -1.58 17.95
N GLN A 303 0.70 -2.19 19.03
CA GLN A 303 -0.55 -2.96 18.96
C GLN A 303 -1.80 -2.13 19.21
N TYR A 304 -1.68 -0.92 19.74
CA TYR A 304 -2.81 -0.08 20.15
C TYR A 304 -2.67 1.32 19.57
N ALA A 305 -3.79 1.94 19.18
CA ALA A 305 -3.82 3.27 18.56
C ALA A 305 -3.09 4.33 19.42
N ILE A 306 -3.22 4.27 20.75
CA ILE A 306 -2.54 5.19 21.65
C ILE A 306 -1.01 5.06 21.58
N VAL A 307 -0.47 3.86 21.38
CA VAL A 307 0.99 3.67 21.22
C VAL A 307 1.44 4.30 19.89
N HIS A 308 0.66 4.13 18.82
CA HIS A 308 0.92 4.79 17.53
C HIS A 308 0.94 6.32 17.66
N ALA A 309 0.01 6.92 18.41
CA ALA A 309 -0.02 8.37 18.67
C ALA A 309 1.20 8.85 19.47
N VAL A 310 1.61 8.13 20.52
CA VAL A 310 2.83 8.46 21.28
C VAL A 310 4.06 8.42 20.38
N MET A 311 4.20 7.40 19.53
CA MET A 311 5.31 7.28 18.57
C MET A 311 5.34 8.41 17.54
N ALA A 312 4.17 8.89 17.13
CA ALA A 312 4.03 10.03 16.24
C ALA A 312 4.27 11.39 16.94
N GLY A 313 4.54 11.41 18.24
CA GLY A 313 4.70 12.65 19.02
C GLY A 313 3.42 13.47 19.12
N ALA A 314 2.27 12.81 19.01
CA ALA A 314 0.96 13.41 18.76
C ALA A 314 0.20 13.69 20.06
N VAL A 315 0.54 14.78 20.74
CA VAL A 315 0.02 15.13 22.08
C VAL A 315 -1.51 15.22 22.09
N GLU A 316 -2.11 15.94 21.13
CA GLU A 316 -3.55 16.18 21.09
C GLU A 316 -4.32 14.90 20.73
N ARG A 317 -3.74 14.05 19.87
CA ARG A 317 -4.32 12.72 19.60
C ARG A 317 -4.22 11.77 20.80
N VAL A 318 -3.14 11.83 21.58
CA VAL A 318 -3.02 11.05 22.83
C VAL A 318 -4.09 11.49 23.82
N LYS A 319 -4.23 12.81 24.04
CA LYS A 319 -5.29 13.38 24.88
C LYS A 319 -6.68 12.91 24.45
N TRP A 320 -7.00 13.05 23.17
CA TRP A 320 -8.29 12.62 22.63
C TRP A 320 -8.53 11.12 22.85
N LEU A 321 -7.54 10.26 22.62
CA LEU A 321 -7.68 8.82 22.85
C LEU A 321 -7.95 8.49 24.32
N LEU A 322 -7.27 9.16 25.27
CA LEU A 322 -7.49 8.97 26.72
C LEU A 322 -8.90 9.40 27.14
N GLU A 323 -9.38 10.54 26.64
CA GLU A 323 -10.75 11.02 26.86
C GLU A 323 -11.81 10.05 26.31
N HIS A 324 -11.44 9.24 25.31
CA HIS A 324 -12.31 8.20 24.71
C HIS A 324 -12.01 6.79 25.25
N GLY A 325 -11.35 6.70 26.41
CA GLY A 325 -11.19 5.45 27.16
C GLY A 325 -10.04 4.55 26.67
N ALA A 326 -9.08 5.08 25.90
CA ALA A 326 -7.83 4.37 25.64
C ALA A 326 -7.08 4.14 26.96
N ASP A 327 -6.63 2.91 27.18
CA ASP A 327 -5.83 2.59 28.36
C ASP A 327 -4.32 2.71 28.01
N PRO A 328 -3.60 3.69 28.60
CA PRO A 328 -2.19 3.93 28.30
C PRO A 328 -1.24 2.88 28.91
N TYR A 329 -1.75 1.97 29.74
CA TYR A 329 -0.97 0.95 30.46
C TYR A 329 -1.10 -0.44 29.85
N ILE A 330 -2.00 -0.67 28.89
CA ILE A 330 -2.07 -1.96 28.19
C ILE A 330 -0.75 -2.21 27.47
N ARG A 331 -0.15 -3.37 27.76
CA ARG A 331 1.14 -3.75 27.20
C ARG A 331 0.95 -4.54 25.92
N GLY A 332 1.60 -4.08 24.86
CA GLY A 332 1.83 -4.85 23.64
C GLY A 332 3.27 -5.35 23.53
N SER A 333 3.62 -5.87 22.36
CA SER A 333 5.01 -6.25 22.02
C SER A 333 5.99 -5.06 22.04
N TRP A 334 5.48 -3.83 21.91
CA TRP A 334 6.22 -2.57 22.01
C TRP A 334 6.22 -1.93 23.41
N GLY A 335 5.65 -2.62 24.41
CA GLY A 335 5.34 -2.03 25.72
C GLY A 335 3.98 -1.32 25.71
N SER A 336 3.70 -0.55 26.76
CA SER A 336 2.53 0.33 26.82
C SER A 336 2.84 1.75 26.33
N ALA A 337 1.80 2.57 26.13
CA ALA A 337 1.97 3.97 25.74
C ALA A 337 2.75 4.77 26.79
N ALA A 338 2.45 4.56 28.08
CA ALA A 338 3.17 5.19 29.18
C ALA A 338 4.65 4.78 29.24
N GLU A 339 4.94 3.48 29.03
CA GLU A 339 6.33 2.98 28.96
C GLU A 339 7.09 3.63 27.80
N TYR A 340 6.46 3.73 26.63
CA TYR A 340 7.09 4.31 25.45
C TYR A 340 7.31 5.83 25.59
N ALA A 341 6.35 6.58 26.13
CA ALA A 341 6.48 8.02 26.39
C ALA A 341 7.68 8.31 27.30
N ARG A 342 7.87 7.49 28.35
CA ARG A 342 9.01 7.59 29.25
C ARG A 342 10.34 7.28 28.57
N ILE A 343 10.41 6.20 27.79
CA ILE A 343 11.64 5.79 27.08
C ILE A 343 12.04 6.81 26.00
N SER A 344 11.07 7.38 25.30
CA SER A 344 11.29 8.39 24.25
C SER A 344 11.59 9.78 24.80
N GLY A 345 11.49 9.98 26.12
CA GLY A 345 11.73 11.28 26.76
C GLY A 345 10.69 12.34 26.38
N ASN A 346 9.48 11.93 26.00
CA ASN A 346 8.42 12.87 25.63
C ASN A 346 7.64 13.31 26.89
N GLU A 347 8.23 14.24 27.64
CA GLU A 347 7.71 14.71 28.93
C GLU A 347 6.29 15.26 28.85
N GLU A 348 5.96 15.96 27.77
CA GLU A 348 4.62 16.52 27.55
C GLU A 348 3.56 15.42 27.42
N ILE A 349 3.82 14.39 26.60
CA ILE A 349 2.92 13.25 26.47
C ILE A 349 2.83 12.46 27.79
N LEU A 350 3.95 12.29 28.49
CA LEU A 350 3.97 11.59 29.77
C LEU A 350 3.08 12.31 30.79
N LYS A 351 3.18 13.63 30.87
CA LYS A 351 2.34 14.46 31.73
C LYS A 351 0.86 14.34 31.37
N VAL A 352 0.51 14.41 30.08
CA VAL A 352 -0.88 14.20 29.61
C VAL A 352 -1.42 12.82 30.01
N ILE A 353 -0.60 11.77 29.90
CA ILE A 353 -0.97 10.42 30.35
C ILE A 353 -1.19 10.40 31.86
N GLU A 354 -0.30 10.99 32.66
CA GLU A 354 -0.40 10.97 34.13
C GLU A 354 -1.64 11.73 34.62
N GLU A 355 -1.94 12.90 34.04
CA GLU A 355 -3.10 13.72 34.38
C GLU A 355 -4.42 13.03 34.03
N LEU A 356 -4.60 12.57 32.78
CA LEU A 356 -5.88 12.05 32.32
C LEU A 356 -6.12 10.57 32.66
N ALA A 357 -5.06 9.79 32.91
CA ALA A 357 -5.23 8.42 33.36
C ALA A 357 -5.62 8.33 34.84
N THR A 358 -5.23 9.30 35.67
CA THR A 358 -5.62 9.34 37.08
C THR A 358 -7.08 9.77 37.26
N GLU A 359 -7.54 10.79 36.51
CA GLU A 359 -8.95 11.21 36.50
C GLU A 359 -9.90 10.09 36.09
N ASN A 360 -9.53 9.30 35.08
CA ASN A 360 -10.32 8.15 34.62
C ASN A 360 -10.41 7.00 35.64
N ILE A 361 -9.46 6.89 36.58
CA ILE A 361 -9.51 5.92 37.68
C ILE A 361 -10.46 6.40 38.78
N GLU A 362 -10.55 7.71 39.03
CA GLU A 362 -11.42 8.28 40.05
C GLU A 362 -12.90 8.28 39.64
N ILE A 363 -13.22 8.46 38.35
CA ILE A 363 -14.60 8.41 37.84
C ILE A 363 -15.16 6.97 37.81
N ARG A 364 -14.29 5.95 37.84
CA ARG A 364 -14.68 4.51 37.81
C ARG A 364 -14.78 3.87 39.21
N LYS A 365 -14.54 4.62 40.29
CA LYS A 365 -14.80 4.21 41.67
C LYS A 365 -16.10 4.82 42.16
#